data_AF-T1A320-F1
#
_entry.id   AF-T1A320-F1
#
_cell.length_a   1.000
_cell.length_b   1.000
_cell.length_c   1.000
_cell.angle_alpha   90.00
_cell.angle_beta   90.00
_cell.angle_gamma   90.00
#
_symmetry.space_group_name_H-M   'P 1'
#
loop_
_entity.id
_entity.type
_entity.pdbx_description
1 polymer ?
#
loop_
_entity_poly.entity_id
_entity_poly.type
_entity_poly.pdbx_seq_one_letter_code
_entity_poly.pdbx_strand_id
1 'polypeptide(L)' 'RSLRACVDRQALGERVITLDCDVLQADGGTRCAAISGAWVALVDAITALLKRGTIKRDPLHGAVAAVSVGLWRGVPVL' A
#
# COMPACT_ATOMS: atom_id res chain seq x y z
N ARG A 1 -7.45 -0.18 -4.34
CA ARG A 1 -7.96 -1.58 -4.33
C ARG A 1 -6.93 -2.51 -3.71
N SER A 2 -5.69 -2.51 -4.20
CA SER A 2 -4.61 -3.39 -3.73
C SER A 2 -4.47 -3.42 -2.20
N LEU A 3 -4.35 -2.25 -1.56
CA LEU A 3 -4.17 -2.17 -0.10
C LEU A 3 -5.41 -2.63 0.70
N ARG A 4 -6.62 -2.52 0.13
CA ARG A 4 -7.83 -3.03 0.80
C ARG A 4 -7.83 -4.57 0.88
N ALA A 5 -7.02 -5.25 0.08
CA ALA A 5 -6.90 -6.71 0.11
C ALA A 5 -6.05 -7.22 1.28
N CYS A 6 -5.31 -6.35 1.98
CA CYS A 6 -4.47 -6.71 3.12
C CYS A 6 -4.89 -6.05 4.44
N VAL A 7 -6.11 -5.48 4.49
CA VAL A 7 -6.64 -4.73 5.64
C VAL A 7 -7.99 -5.29 6.06
N ASP A 8 -8.08 -5.74 7.32
CA ASP A 8 -9.34 -6.01 7.99
C ASP A 8 -10.02 -4.67 8.33
N ARG A 9 -11.03 -4.33 7.53
CA ARG A 9 -11.80 -3.08 7.69
C ARG A 9 -12.69 -3.08 8.94
N GLN A 10 -13.08 -4.26 9.46
CA GLN A 10 -13.81 -4.34 10.72
C GLN A 10 -12.88 -4.04 11.90
N ALA A 11 -11.65 -4.55 11.86
CA ALA A 11 -10.62 -4.22 12.85
C ALA A 11 -10.25 -2.73 12.87
N LEU A 12 -10.23 -2.09 11.69
CA LEU A 12 -9.94 -0.66 11.55
C LEU A 12 -11.07 0.23 12.13
N GLY A 13 -12.31 -0.26 12.14
CA GLY A 13 -13.50 0.46 12.55
C GLY A 13 -13.96 1.50 11.52
N GLU A 14 -14.85 2.40 11.92
CA GLU A 14 -15.43 3.46 11.06
C GLU A 14 -14.43 4.60 10.82
N ARG A 15 -13.38 4.30 10.07
CA ARG A 15 -12.30 5.23 9.75
C ARG A 15 -11.94 5.15 8.29
N VAL A 16 -11.45 6.26 7.77
CA VAL A 16 -10.91 6.37 6.42
C VAL A 16 -9.45 6.77 6.54
N ILE A 17 -8.56 5.97 5.93
CA ILE A 17 -7.17 6.34 5.72
C ILE A 17 -7.04 6.75 4.25
N THR A 18 -6.75 8.01 4.03
CA THR A 18 -6.47 8.56 2.70
C THR A 18 -4.99 8.41 2.44
N LEU A 19 -4.65 7.79 1.31
CA LEU A 19 -3.27 7.64 0.85
C LEU A 19 -3.12 8.44 -0.42
N ASP A 20 -2.25 9.44 -0.38
CA ASP A 20 -1.90 10.27 -1.52
C ASP A 20 -0.49 9.91 -1.98
N CYS A 21 -0.30 9.84 -3.30
CA CYS A 21 0.92 9.34 -3.90
C CYS A 21 1.35 10.27 -5.03
N ASP A 22 2.15 11.27 -4.68
CA ASP A 22 2.67 12.24 -5.63
C ASP A 22 3.93 11.72 -6.32
N VAL A 23 3.89 11.67 -7.65
CA VAL A 23 5.04 11.32 -8.47
C VAL A 23 5.88 12.57 -8.69
N LEU A 24 7.03 12.64 -8.01
CA LEU A 24 7.97 13.75 -8.17
C LEU A 24 8.74 13.66 -9.50
N GLN A 25 9.09 12.43 -9.92
CA GLN A 25 9.75 12.14 -11.18
C GLN A 25 9.18 10.84 -11.76
N ALA A 26 8.96 10.80 -13.07
CA ALA A 26 8.41 9.66 -13.77
C ALA A 26 9.40 9.11 -14.80
N ASP A 27 9.75 7.82 -14.66
CA ASP A 27 10.56 7.06 -15.62
C ASP A 27 10.06 5.60 -15.71
N GLY A 28 8.74 5.45 -15.90
CA GLY A 28 8.08 4.14 -15.85
C GLY A 28 7.82 3.61 -14.43
N GLY A 29 6.98 2.58 -14.31
CA GLY A 29 6.72 1.89 -13.04
C GLY A 29 6.00 2.69 -11.94
N THR A 30 5.66 3.96 -12.14
CA THR A 30 5.19 4.89 -11.09
C THR A 30 3.97 4.39 -10.32
N ARG A 31 3.02 3.72 -10.98
CA ARG A 31 1.86 3.09 -10.31
C ARG A 31 2.28 1.94 -9.37
N CYS A 32 3.22 1.11 -9.79
CA CYS A 32 3.70 -0.01 -9.00
C CYS A 32 4.51 0.48 -7.79
N ALA A 33 5.38 1.48 -8.02
CA ALA A 33 6.08 2.18 -6.96
C ALA A 33 5.11 2.82 -5.94
N ALA A 34 4.06 3.50 -6.40
CA ALA A 34 3.03 4.08 -5.54
C ALA A 34 2.32 3.03 -4.68
N ILE A 35 1.96 1.87 -5.24
CA ILE A 35 1.33 0.79 -4.46
C ILE A 35 2.27 0.29 -3.35
N SER A 36 3.54 0.01 -3.68
CA SER A 36 4.52 -0.48 -2.72
C SER A 36 4.84 0.55 -1.64
N GLY A 37 5.02 1.82 -2.00
CA GLY A 37 5.26 2.91 -1.04
C GLY A 37 4.04 3.20 -0.16
N ALA A 38 2.83 3.18 -0.73
CA ALA A 38 1.59 3.39 0.02
C ALA A 38 1.32 2.28 1.04
N TRP A 39 1.81 1.05 0.81
CA TRP A 39 1.75 -0.01 1.83
C TRP A 39 2.60 0.33 3.05
N VAL A 40 3.82 0.84 2.85
CA VAL A 40 4.69 1.29 3.95
C VAL A 40 4.03 2.45 4.72
N ALA A 41 3.51 3.46 4.01
CA ALA A 41 2.81 4.58 4.62
C ALA A 41 1.57 4.14 5.43
N LEU A 42 0.85 3.13 4.94
CA LEU A 42 -0.29 2.55 5.65
C LEU A 42 0.14 1.84 6.95
N VAL A 43 1.24 1.09 6.93
CA VAL A 43 1.81 0.45 8.14
C VAL A 43 2.15 1.51 9.19
N ASP A 44 2.77 2.61 8.78
CA ASP A 44 3.11 3.72 9.69
C ASP A 44 1.85 4.35 10.30
N ALA A 45 0.83 4.61 9.48
CA ALA A 45 -0.44 5.16 9.93
C ALA A 45 -1.13 4.24 10.95
N ILE A 46 -1.23 2.93 10.67
CA ILE A 46 -1.79 1.94 11.59
C ILE A 46 -0.98 1.86 12.89
N THR A 47 0.34 1.84 12.79
CA THR A 47 1.24 1.82 13.94
C THR A 47 1.01 3.04 14.83
N ALA A 48 0.84 4.22 14.25
CA ALA A 48 0.51 5.44 14.99
C ALA A 48 -0.86 5.33 15.70
N LEU A 49 -1.88 4.75 15.05
CA LEU A 49 -3.19 4.54 15.65
C LEU A 49 -3.16 3.54 16.81
N LEU A 50 -2.36 2.47 16.69
CA LEU A 50 -2.13 1.48 17.74
C LEU A 50 -1.43 2.11 18.95
N LYS A 51 -0.34 2.86 18.71
CA LYS A 51 0.40 3.56 19.78
C LYS A 51 -0.47 4.57 20.55
N ARG A 52 -1.42 5.20 19.85
CA ARG A 52 -2.41 6.11 20.47
C ARG A 52 -3.56 5.39 21.17
N GLY A 53 -3.64 4.06 21.10
CA GLY A 53 -4.74 3.26 21.65
C GLY A 53 -6.09 3.44 20.93
N THR A 54 -6.10 4.11 19.78
CA THR A 54 -7.36 4.42 19.05
C THR A 54 -7.94 3.22 18.32
N ILE A 55 -7.12 2.22 18.01
CA ILE A 55 -7.52 0.90 17.54
C ILE A 55 -6.93 -0.16 18.47
N LYS A 56 -7.69 -1.22 18.71
CA LYS A 56 -7.36 -2.23 19.73
C LYS A 56 -6.47 -3.36 19.22
N ARG A 57 -6.50 -3.61 17.91
CA ARG A 57 -5.76 -4.69 17.25
C ARG A 57 -5.23 -4.21 15.91
N ASP A 58 -4.15 -4.82 15.45
CA ASP A 58 -3.60 -4.55 14.13
C ASP A 58 -4.57 -5.06 13.05
N PRO A 59 -5.10 -4.19 12.16
CA PRO A 59 -5.95 -4.59 11.05
C PRO A 59 -5.18 -5.17 9.86
N LEU A 60 -3.84 -5.12 9.84
CA LEU A 60 -3.04 -5.60 8.72
C LEU A 60 -2.85 -7.11 8.80
N HIS A 61 -3.20 -7.82 7.73
CA HIS A 61 -3.10 -9.28 7.66
C HIS A 61 -2.22 -9.77 6.49
N GLY A 62 -1.45 -8.87 5.87
CA GLY A 62 -0.52 -9.21 4.81
C GLY A 62 0.25 -8.00 4.28
N ALA A 63 1.33 -8.29 3.55
CA ALA A 63 2.09 -7.30 2.81
C ALA A 63 1.63 -7.21 1.35
N VAL A 64 1.68 -6.02 0.76
CA VAL A 64 1.39 -5.82 -0.67
C VAL A 64 2.51 -5.01 -1.30
N ALA A 65 3.02 -5.52 -2.42
CA ALA A 65 3.93 -4.83 -3.31
C ALA A 65 3.47 -5.02 -4.77
N ALA A 66 3.97 -4.19 -5.67
CA ALA A 66 3.70 -4.30 -7.09
C ALA A 66 4.96 -4.01 -7.92
N VAL A 67 5.03 -4.62 -9.10
CA VAL A 67 6.07 -4.41 -10.11
C VAL A 67 5.43 -4.48 -11.50
N SER A 68 5.94 -3.69 -12.45
CA SER A 68 5.58 -3.82 -13.85
C SER A 68 6.30 -5.01 -14.48
N VAL A 69 5.69 -5.64 -15.48
CA VAL A 69 6.31 -6.68 -16.31
C VAL A 69 5.88 -6.50 -17.75
N GLY A 70 6.66 -7.00 -18.70
CA GLY A 70 6.31 -6.92 -20.11
C GLY A 70 7.13 -7.84 -21.00
N LEU A 71 6.84 -7.78 -22.30
CA LEU A 71 7.65 -8.40 -23.35
C LEU A 71 8.32 -7.27 -24.15
N TRP A 72 9.64 -7.29 -24.22
CA TRP A 72 10.43 -6.35 -25.03
C TRP A 72 11.20 -7.12 -26.09
N ARG A 73 10.87 -6.87 -27.37
CA ARG A 73 11.47 -7.56 -28.53
C ARG A 73 11.40 -9.09 -28.43
N GLY A 74 10.27 -9.60 -27.94
CA GLY A 74 10.04 -11.04 -27.72
C GLY A 74 10.68 -11.61 -26.45
N VAL A 75 11.40 -10.80 -25.67
CA VAL A 75 12.05 -11.21 -24.42
C VAL A 75 11.23 -10.72 -23.22
N PRO A 76 10.86 -11.59 -22.26
CA PRO A 76 10.23 -11.17 -21.01
C PRO A 76 11.16 -10.27 -20.18
N VAL A 77 10.62 -9.18 -19.65
CA VAL A 77 11.32 -8.22 -18.80
C VAL A 77 10.47 -7.89 -17.56
N LEU A 78 11.18 -7.61 -16.47
CA LEU A 78 10.69 -7.08 -15.19
C LEU A 78 11.15 -5.63 -15.07
#